data_AF-A0A9E2X5Y9-F1
#
_entry.id   AF-A0A9E2X5Y9-F1
#
_cell.length_a   1.000
_cell.length_b   1.000
_cell.length_c   1.000
_cell.angle_alpha   90.00
_cell.angle_beta   90.00
_cell.angle_gamma   90.00
#
_symmetry.space_group_name_H-M   'P 1'
#
loop_
_entity.id
_entity.type
_entity.pdbx_description
1 polymer ?
#
loop_
_entity_poly.entity_id
_entity_poly.type
_entity_poly.pdbx_seq_one_letter_code
_entity_poly.pdbx_strand_id
1 'polypeptide(L)'
;MTSLTTTVHAEPKLWRRATLWLAGLGAFFYVGYPLTNWLASLRSEVPVVVFGWERAVPFLAWTIVPYWTTNLFFILSLYLCRTRRELD
;
A
#
# COMPACT_ATOMS: atom_id res chain seq x y z
N MET A 1 -33.59 24.64 18.28
CA MET A 1 -32.94 23.72 17.33
C MET A 1 -31.44 23.84 17.55
N THR A 2 -30.88 22.95 18.38
CA THR A 2 -29.48 23.02 18.82
C THR A 2 -28.64 22.15 17.88
N SER A 3 -27.83 22.79 17.05
CA SER A 3 -26.89 22.10 16.15
C SER A 3 -25.78 21.43 16.98
N LEU A 4 -25.72 20.10 16.96
CA LEU A 4 -24.60 19.34 17.53
C LEU A 4 -23.41 19.44 16.58
N THR A 5 -22.52 20.40 16.83
CA THR A 5 -21.21 20.47 16.18
C THR A 5 -20.34 19.35 16.75
N THR A 6 -20.35 18.18 16.12
CA THR A 6 -19.44 17.07 16.48
C THR A 6 -18.02 17.49 16.11
N THR A 7 -17.30 18.08 17.06
CA THR A 7 -15.87 18.32 16.92
C THR A 7 -15.16 16.98 16.92
N VAL A 8 -14.73 16.51 15.75
CA VAL A 8 -13.85 15.33 15.64
C VAL A 8 -12.51 15.72 16.28
N HIS A 9 -12.35 15.45 17.58
CA HIS A 9 -11.07 15.56 18.25
C HIS A 9 -10.18 14.41 17.75
N ALA A 10 -9.15 14.76 16.97
CA ALA A 10 -8.11 13.82 16.58
C ALA A 10 -7.47 13.24 17.84
N GLU A 11 -7.58 11.93 18.06
CA GLU A 11 -6.95 11.31 19.22
C GLU A 11 -5.42 11.41 19.12
N PRO A 12 -4.72 12.02 20.11
CA PRO A 12 -3.28 12.31 20.03
C PRO A 12 -2.37 11.07 20.00
N LYS A 13 -2.93 9.86 20.09
CA LYS A 13 -2.20 8.58 20.10
C LYS A 13 -2.28 7.79 18.79
N LEU A 14 -2.98 8.28 17.76
CA LEU A 14 -3.15 7.57 16.49
C LEU A 14 -1.88 7.49 15.66
N TRP A 15 -1.09 8.57 15.59
CA TRP A 15 0.15 8.60 14.79
C TRP A 15 1.15 7.52 15.22
N ARG A 16 1.26 7.21 16.51
CA ARG A 16 2.11 6.12 17.01
C ARG A 16 1.64 4.76 16.50
N ARG A 17 0.32 4.54 16.49
CA ARG A 17 -0.26 3.32 15.93
C ARG A 17 -0.09 3.25 14.42
N ALA A 18 -0.28 4.36 13.71
CA ALA A 18 -0.05 4.42 12.27
C ALA A 18 1.40 4.10 11.94
N THR A 19 2.36 4.62 12.71
CA THR A 19 3.78 4.26 12.57
C THR A 19 4.04 2.78 12.87
N LEU A 20 3.41 2.20 13.90
CA LEU A 20 3.54 0.77 14.22
C LEU A 20 2.99 -0.12 13.09
N TRP A 21 1.81 0.22 12.57
CA TRP A 21 1.22 -0.46 11.42
C TRP A 21 2.09 -0.33 10.17
N LEU A 22 2.57 0.88 9.87
CA LEU A 22 3.46 1.13 8.74
C LEU A 22 4.76 0.33 8.88
N ALA A 23 5.36 0.29 10.07
CA ALA A 23 6.57 -0.49 10.32
C ALA A 23 6.33 -1.99 10.17
N GLY A 24 5.23 -2.51 10.72
CA GLY A 24 4.87 -3.93 10.61
C GLY A 24 4.57 -4.35 9.17
N LEU A 25 3.71 -3.60 8.47
CA LEU A 25 3.36 -3.85 7.07
C LEU A 25 4.56 -3.66 6.15
N GLY A 26 5.38 -2.63 6.40
CA GLY A 26 6.63 -2.39 5.70
C GLY A 26 7.58 -3.56 5.86
N ALA A 27 7.90 -3.97 7.10
CA ALA A 27 8.78 -5.11 7.35
C ALA A 27 8.25 -6.40 6.69
N PHE A 28 6.96 -6.68 6.82
CA PHE A 28 6.33 -7.82 6.17
C PHE A 28 6.51 -7.79 4.66
N PHE A 29 6.27 -6.65 4.01
CA PHE A 29 6.43 -6.50 2.56
C PHE A 29 7.91 -6.59 2.14
N TYR A 30 8.81 -5.85 2.78
CA TYR A 30 10.23 -5.80 2.44
C TYR A 30 10.96 -7.12 2.69
N VAL A 31 10.46 -7.99 3.56
CA VAL A 31 10.98 -9.36 3.72
C VAL A 31 10.28 -10.32 2.77
N GLY A 32 8.95 -10.31 2.74
CA GLY A 32 8.15 -11.28 1.99
C GLY A 32 8.32 -11.15 0.48
N TYR A 33 8.37 -9.92 -0.06
CA TYR A 33 8.47 -9.70 -1.50
C TYR A 33 9.81 -10.19 -2.07
N PRO A 34 10.99 -9.81 -1.54
CA PRO A 34 12.25 -10.37 -2.02
C PRO A 34 12.37 -11.88 -1.78
N LEU A 35 11.87 -12.40 -0.65
CA LEU A 35 11.90 -13.83 -0.36
C LEU A 35 11.11 -14.63 -1.39
N THR A 36 9.88 -14.21 -1.68
CA THR A 36 9.04 -14.88 -2.68
C THR A 36 9.62 -14.77 -4.08
N ASN A 37 10.19 -13.62 -4.45
CA ASN A 37 10.89 -13.46 -5.73
C ASN A 37 12.13 -14.36 -5.83
N TRP A 38 12.91 -14.47 -4.75
CA TRP A 38 14.04 -15.38 -4.71
C TRP A 38 13.58 -16.83 -4.87
N LEU A 39 12.57 -17.26 -4.12
CA LEU A 39 11.99 -18.60 -4.27
C LEU A 39 11.43 -18.86 -5.68
N ALA A 40 10.79 -17.86 -6.31
CA ALA A 40 10.32 -17.95 -7.68
C ALA A 40 11.48 -18.08 -8.68
N SER A 41 12.59 -17.38 -8.46
CA SER A 41 13.79 -17.47 -9.30
C SER A 41 14.48 -18.83 -9.28
N LEU A 42 14.25 -19.65 -8.25
CA LEU A 42 14.74 -21.03 -8.17
C LEU A 42 13.97 -22.00 -9.07
N ARG A 43 12.83 -21.58 -9.65
CA ARG A 43 12.02 -22.39 -10.55
C ARG A 43 12.38 -22.06 -12.01
N SER A 44 12.57 -23.10 -12.82
CA SER A 44 12.92 -22.97 -14.23
C SER A 44 11.78 -22.43 -15.09
N GLU A 45 10.54 -22.81 -14.78
CA GLU A 45 9.35 -22.39 -15.52
C GLU A 45 8.21 -22.07 -14.55
N VAL A 46 7.84 -20.79 -14.51
CA VAL A 46 6.62 -20.32 -13.84
C VAL A 46 5.61 -20.04 -14.95
N PRO A 47 4.52 -20.84 -15.06
CA PRO A 47 3.51 -20.62 -16.08
C PRO A 47 2.93 -19.20 -15.98
N VAL A 48 2.83 -18.52 -17.13
CA VAL A 48 2.21 -17.19 -17.24
C VAL A 48 1.07 -17.24 -18.25
N VAL A 49 -0.04 -16.57 -17.93
CA VAL A 49 -1.18 -16.43 -18.83
C VAL A 49 -1.06 -15.07 -19.51
N VAL A 50 -0.92 -15.04 -20.83
CA VAL A 50 -0.78 -13.82 -21.63
C VAL A 50 -1.84 -13.83 -22.73
N PHE A 51 -2.72 -12.84 -22.74
CA PHE A 51 -3.75 -12.70 -23.77
C PHE A 51 -3.18 -12.12 -25.06
N GLY A 52 -3.85 -12.39 -26.19
CA GLY A 52 -3.39 -11.95 -27.52
C GLY A 52 -3.24 -10.43 -27.65
N TRP A 53 -4.12 -9.66 -27.01
CA TRP A 53 -4.13 -8.20 -27.08
C TRP A 53 -2.99 -7.54 -26.29
N GLU A 54 -2.43 -8.20 -25.26
CA GLU A 54 -1.37 -7.64 -24.42
C GLU A 54 -0.10 -7.32 -25.22
N ARG A 55 0.16 -8.10 -26.28
CA ARG A 55 1.29 -7.89 -27.18
C ARG A 55 1.20 -6.57 -27.96
N ALA A 56 0.01 -6.00 -28.10
CA ALA A 56 -0.21 -4.73 -28.78
C ALA A 56 -0.04 -3.52 -27.86
N VAL A 57 0.08 -3.72 -26.54
CA VAL A 57 0.26 -2.64 -25.56
C VAL A 57 1.75 -2.42 -25.33
N PRO A 58 2.34 -1.30 -25.80
CA PRO A 58 3.74 -1.01 -25.53
C PRO A 58 3.96 -0.64 -24.06
N PHE A 59 5.17 -0.87 -23.58
CA PHE A 59 5.56 -0.39 -22.26
C PHE A 59 5.65 1.15 -22.24
N LEU A 60 4.93 1.79 -21.31
CA LEU A 60 4.92 3.23 -21.14
C LEU A 60 5.81 3.62 -19.96
N ALA A 61 7.10 3.84 -20.18
CA ALA A 61 8.06 4.08 -19.09
C ALA A 61 7.67 5.24 -18.14
N TRP A 62 7.01 6.28 -18.66
CA TRP A 62 6.57 7.42 -17.84
C TRP A 62 5.52 7.03 -16.80
N THR A 63 4.75 5.94 -16.99
CA THR A 63 3.73 5.50 -16.03
C THR A 63 4.33 4.88 -14.76
N ILE A 64 5.64 4.64 -14.73
CA ILE A 64 6.36 4.25 -13.50
C ILE A 64 6.24 5.36 -12.45
N VAL A 65 6.33 6.63 -12.87
CA VAL A 65 6.27 7.78 -11.95
C VAL A 65 4.93 7.86 -11.21
N PRO A 66 3.75 7.89 -11.88
CA PRO A 66 2.48 7.83 -11.17
C PRO A 66 2.31 6.52 -10.41
N TYR A 67 2.79 5.39 -10.91
CA TYR A 67 2.75 4.13 -10.15
C TYR A 67 3.47 4.24 -8.78
N TRP A 68 4.65 4.89 -8.73
CA TRP A 68 5.39 5.12 -7.49
C TRP A 68 4.61 5.94 -6.46
N THR A 69 3.72 6.84 -6.89
CA THR A 69 2.88 7.64 -5.98
C THR A 69 1.97 6.79 -5.10
N THR A 70 1.64 5.57 -5.54
CA THR A 70 0.86 4.61 -4.73
C THR A 70 1.51 4.33 -3.38
N ASN A 71 2.85 4.27 -3.31
CA ASN A 71 3.57 4.08 -2.05
C ASN A 71 3.36 5.28 -1.10
N LEU A 72 3.38 6.49 -1.64
CA LEU A 72 3.12 7.70 -0.87
C LEU A 72 1.66 7.71 -0.38
N PHE A 73 0.70 7.41 -1.25
CA PHE A 73 -0.71 7.33 -0.86
C PHE A 73 -0.97 6.26 0.20
N PHE A 74 -0.29 5.10 0.09
CA PHE A 74 -0.37 4.05 1.09
C PHE A 74 0.10 4.56 2.47
N ILE A 75 1.27 5.19 2.55
CA ILE A 75 1.77 5.78 3.80
C ILE A 75 0.78 6.82 4.33
N LEU A 76 0.37 7.77 3.48
CA LEU A 76 -0.54 8.83 3.86
C LEU A 76 -1.90 8.31 4.35
N SER A 77 -2.41 7.21 3.78
CA SER A 77 -3.70 6.63 4.18
C SER A 77 -3.75 6.30 5.68
N LEU A 78 -2.66 5.76 6.24
CA LEU A 78 -2.57 5.41 7.66
C LEU A 78 -2.54 6.66 8.56
N TYR A 79 -1.88 7.73 8.10
CA TYR A 79 -1.78 8.98 8.86
C TYR A 79 -3.02 9.88 8.73
N LEU A 80 -3.87 9.64 7.72
CA LEU A 80 -5.12 10.37 7.51
C LEU A 80 -6.31 9.77 8.29
N CYS A 81 -6.19 8.56 8.83
CA CYS A 81 -7.21 7.96 9.71
C CYS A 81 -7.51 8.84 10.93
N ARG A 82 -8.79 9.10 11.19
CA ARG A 82 -9.24 10.00 12.27
C ARG A 82 -9.67 9.23 13.53
N THR A 83 -9.94 7.94 13.40
CA THR A 83 -10.38 7.07 14.49
C THR A 83 -9.57 5.79 14.57
N ARG A 84 -9.51 5.14 15.75
CA ARG A 84 -8.81 3.85 15.91
C ARG A 84 -9.42 2.76 15.04
N ARG A 85 -10.76 2.79 14.89
CA ARG A 85 -11.52 1.83 14.07
C ARG A 85 -11.19 1.92 12.58
N GLU A 86 -10.78 3.08 12.09
CA GLU A 86 -10.32 3.23 10.69
C GLU A 86 -8.90 2.68 10.48
N LEU A 87 -8.10 2.61 11.54
CA LEU A 87 -6.68 2.28 11.48
C LEU A 87 -6.38 0.82 11.84
N ASP A 88 -7.20 0.22 12.71
CA ASP A 88 -7.13 -1.19 13.11
C ASP A 88 -8.05 -2.05 12.22
#